data_AF-A0AA41VPG6-F1
#
_entry.id   AF-A0AA41VPG6-F1
#
_cell.length_a   1.000
_cell.length_b   1.000
_cell.length_c   1.000
_cell.angle_alpha   90.00
_cell.angle_beta   90.00
_cell.angle_gamma   90.00
#
_symmetry.space_group_name_H-M   'P 1'
#
loop_
_entity.id
_entity.type
_entity.pdbx_description
1 polymer ?
#
loop_
_entity_poly.entity_id
_entity_poly.type
_entity_poly.pdbx_seq_one_letter_code
_entity_poly.pdbx_strand_id
1 'polypeptide(L)'
;MILEANFSILREITIQLDENLARIFYIEHSGRVVVMVLEKEDAVVDWRALIGSMDASKAKVQCIRAMCGLDMVRNCVHCSDSPQSAAREVSFFFGEVPSSGQFLSFSVHMGNYKFVCCCYPDIRFRCYCL
;
A
#
# COMPACT_ATOMS: atom_id res chain seq x y z
N MET A 1 7.51 -7.01 10.91
CA MET A 1 6.23 -6.33 11.18
C MET A 1 5.05 -6.91 10.41
N ILE A 2 5.00 -6.91 9.06
CA ILE A 2 3.83 -7.41 8.31
C ILE A 2 3.55 -8.90 8.61
N LEU A 3 4.56 -9.76 8.40
CA LEU A 3 4.42 -11.20 8.66
C LEU A 3 4.23 -11.53 10.15
N GLU A 4 4.92 -10.79 11.03
CA GLU A 4 4.75 -10.91 12.50
C GLU A 4 3.34 -10.54 12.97
N ALA A 5 2.65 -9.66 12.24
CA ALA A 5 1.26 -9.29 12.48
C ALA A 5 0.25 -10.25 11.81
N ASN A 6 0.73 -11.41 11.31
CA ASN A 6 -0.04 -12.47 10.68
C ASN A 6 -0.79 -12.05 9.41
N PHE A 7 -0.25 -11.11 8.64
CA PHE A 7 -0.71 -10.85 7.28
C PHE A 7 -0.04 -11.81 6.30
N SER A 8 -0.81 -12.35 5.36
CA SER A 8 -0.29 -13.04 4.18
C SER A 8 -0.04 -12.04 3.06
N ILE A 9 1.09 -12.17 2.34
CA ILE A 9 1.39 -11.37 1.15
C ILE A 9 1.02 -12.21 -0.09
N LEU A 10 0.00 -11.79 -0.84
CA LEU A 10 -0.47 -12.53 -2.01
C LEU A 10 0.27 -12.17 -3.30
N ARG A 11 0.68 -10.90 -3.38
CA ARG A 11 1.39 -10.28 -4.50
C ARG A 11 2.31 -9.22 -3.95
N GLU A 12 3.49 -9.12 -4.54
CA GLU A 12 4.46 -8.07 -4.28
C GLU A 12 5.15 -7.70 -5.60
N ILE A 13 5.27 -6.41 -5.88
CA ILE A 13 6.15 -5.89 -6.94
C ILE A 13 6.92 -4.68 -6.41
N THR A 14 8.11 -4.47 -6.97
CA THR A 14 8.82 -3.20 -6.82
C THR A 14 8.75 -2.46 -8.15
N ILE A 15 8.26 -1.22 -8.14
CA ILE A 15 8.10 -0.39 -9.33
C ILE A 15 8.71 1.00 -9.08
N GLN A 16 9.23 1.61 -10.14
CA GLN A 16 9.62 3.01 -10.15
C GLN A 16 8.42 3.83 -10.64
N LEU A 17 7.83 4.64 -9.76
CA LEU A 17 6.83 5.64 -10.13
C LEU A 17 7.54 6.91 -10.61
N ASP A 18 7.51 7.12 -11.93
CA ASP A 18 7.85 8.41 -12.53
C ASP A 18 6.69 9.41 -12.39
N GLU A 19 6.89 10.65 -12.82
CA GLU A 19 5.86 11.68 -12.72
C GLU A 19 4.58 11.37 -13.52
N ASN A 20 4.69 10.61 -14.62
CA ASN A 20 3.54 10.28 -15.45
C ASN A 20 2.68 9.21 -14.80
N LEU A 21 3.29 8.15 -14.29
CA LEU A 21 2.61 7.11 -13.53
C LEU A 21 2.05 7.65 -12.21
N ALA A 22 2.80 8.51 -11.52
CA ALA A 22 2.33 9.22 -10.34
C ALA A 22 1.04 10.00 -10.64
N ARG A 23 1.00 10.78 -11.73
CA ARG A 23 -0.21 11.53 -12.12
C ARG A 23 -1.44 10.67 -12.37
N ILE A 24 -1.26 9.43 -12.83
CA ILE A 24 -2.38 8.51 -13.10
C ILE A 24 -2.82 7.79 -11.82
N PHE A 25 -1.87 7.44 -10.95
CA PHE A 25 -2.16 6.84 -9.66
C PHE A 25 -2.64 7.87 -8.64
N TYR A 26 -1.68 8.61 -8.08
CA TYR A 26 -1.83 9.74 -7.17
C TYR A 26 -0.54 10.55 -7.27
N ILE A 27 -0.62 11.82 -7.69
CA ILE A 27 0.54 12.67 -8.03
C ILE A 27 1.55 12.79 -6.88
N GLU A 28 1.05 12.55 -5.69
CA GLU A 28 1.73 12.47 -4.41
C GLU A 28 2.74 11.33 -4.27
N HIS A 29 2.70 10.30 -5.12
CA HIS A 29 3.52 9.09 -5.02
C HIS A 29 4.55 9.05 -6.14
N SER A 30 5.82 9.31 -5.81
CA SER A 30 6.93 9.21 -6.75
C SER A 30 8.12 8.48 -6.14
N GLY A 31 8.98 7.94 -7.00
CA GLY A 31 10.15 7.19 -6.56
C GLY A 31 9.96 5.68 -6.62
N ARG A 32 10.88 4.95 -6.01
CA ARG A 32 10.85 3.48 -5.96
C ARG A 32 9.89 3.03 -4.86
N VAL A 33 8.85 2.31 -5.22
CA VAL A 33 7.80 1.85 -4.30
C VAL A 33 7.67 0.33 -4.34
N VAL A 34 7.33 -0.26 -3.19
CA VAL A 34 6.99 -1.67 -3.06
C VAL A 34 5.48 -1.77 -2.86
N VAL A 35 4.81 -2.41 -3.81
CA VAL A 35 3.35 -2.57 -3.81
C VAL A 35 3.03 -3.99 -3.38
N MET A 36 2.12 -4.15 -2.42
CA MET A 36 1.73 -5.42 -1.84
C MET A 36 0.21 -5.58 -1.78
N VAL A 37 -0.26 -6.80 -2.02
CA VAL A 37 -1.64 -7.20 -1.69
C VAL A 37 -1.60 -8.08 -0.45
N LEU A 38 -2.26 -7.64 0.62
CA LEU A 38 -2.26 -8.31 1.92
C LEU A 38 -3.61 -8.97 2.21
N GLU A 39 -3.57 -10.12 2.86
CA GLU A 39 -4.75 -10.85 3.33
C GLU A 39 -4.66 -11.11 4.83
N LYS A 40 -5.79 -10.91 5.53
CA LYS A 40 -6.00 -11.30 6.91
C LYS A 40 -7.49 -11.20 7.25
N GLU A 41 -7.97 -12.01 8.19
CA GLU A 41 -9.23 -11.70 8.88
C GLU A 41 -9.11 -10.33 9.59
N ASP A 42 -10.15 -9.49 9.48
CA ASP A 42 -10.14 -8.10 9.97
C ASP A 42 -8.94 -7.26 9.49
N ALA A 43 -8.38 -7.58 8.31
CA ALA A 43 -7.20 -6.93 7.74
C ALA A 43 -7.29 -5.40 7.81
N VAL A 44 -8.49 -4.84 7.65
CA VAL A 44 -8.70 -3.39 7.65
C VAL A 44 -8.30 -2.74 8.96
N VAL A 45 -8.84 -3.26 10.06
CA VAL A 45 -8.64 -2.72 11.41
C VAL A 45 -7.20 -2.96 11.84
N ASP A 46 -6.70 -4.17 11.64
CA ASP A 46 -5.36 -4.57 12.06
C ASP A 46 -4.27 -3.82 11.30
N TRP A 47 -4.46 -3.58 9.99
CA TRP A 47 -3.49 -2.82 9.22
C TRP A 47 -3.42 -1.37 9.70
N ARG A 48 -4.58 -0.77 10.02
CA ARG A 48 -4.64 0.61 10.56
C ARG A 48 -3.94 0.70 11.93
N ALA A 49 -4.11 -0.31 12.78
CA ALA A 49 -3.39 -0.38 14.05
C ALA A 49 -1.88 -0.52 13.85
N LEU A 50 -1.45 -1.37 12.91
CA LEU A 50 -0.03 -1.62 12.63
C LEU A 50 0.69 -0.41 12.03
N ILE A 51 0.07 0.30 11.08
CA ILE A 51 0.68 1.48 10.46
C ILE A 51 0.67 2.70 11.38
N GLY A 52 -0.35 2.85 12.24
CA GLY A 52 -0.50 3.97 13.15
C GLY A 52 -1.04 5.25 12.50
N SER A 53 -1.04 6.34 13.28
CA SER A 53 -1.59 7.65 12.87
C SER A 53 -0.99 8.15 11.55
N MET A 54 -1.80 8.81 10.72
CA MET A 54 -1.35 9.43 9.46
C MET A 54 -0.20 10.41 9.67
N ASP A 55 -0.25 11.17 10.75
CA ASP A 55 0.85 12.01 11.19
C ASP A 55 1.87 11.15 11.95
N ALA A 56 2.98 10.83 11.29
CA ALA A 56 4.06 10.02 11.84
C ALA A 56 4.62 10.61 13.15
N SER A 57 4.65 11.93 13.29
CA SER A 57 5.13 12.60 14.52
C SER A 57 4.21 12.38 15.73
N LYS A 58 2.98 11.95 15.48
CA LYS A 58 1.95 11.64 16.50
C LYS A 58 1.63 10.14 16.58
N ALA A 59 2.29 9.30 15.79
CA ALA A 59 2.06 7.86 15.80
C ALA A 59 2.62 7.25 17.11
N LYS A 60 1.92 6.23 17.63
CA LYS A 60 2.39 5.50 18.83
C LYS A 60 3.72 4.80 18.51
N VAL A 61 4.56 4.64 19.54
CA VAL A 61 5.82 3.88 19.43
C VAL A 61 5.51 2.47 18.91
N GLN A 62 6.40 1.92 18.07
CA GLN A 62 6.29 0.59 17.46
C GLN A 62 5.21 0.45 16.34
N CYS A 63 4.67 1.55 15.82
CA CYS A 63 3.92 1.56 14.55
C CYS A 63 4.84 1.81 13.35
N ILE A 64 4.48 1.36 12.14
CA ILE A 64 5.32 1.55 10.94
C ILE A 64 5.58 3.04 10.68
N ARG A 65 4.57 3.90 10.79
CA ARG A 65 4.74 5.35 10.56
C ARG A 65 5.64 6.02 11.60
N ALA A 66 5.63 5.55 12.85
CA ALA A 66 6.52 6.08 13.88
C ALA A 66 7.99 5.67 13.65
N MET A 67 8.21 4.50 13.06
CA MET A 67 9.56 3.97 12.81
C MET A 67 10.17 4.49 11.51
N CYS A 68 9.34 4.73 10.49
CA CYS A 68 9.81 4.99 9.12
C CYS A 68 9.34 6.34 8.54
N GLY A 69 8.36 7.00 9.16
CA GLY A 69 7.84 8.30 8.72
C GLY A 69 8.51 9.48 9.42
N LEU A 70 8.36 10.67 8.82
CA LEU A 70 8.83 11.95 9.36
C LEU A 70 7.69 12.88 9.78
N ASP A 71 6.66 12.97 8.95
CA ASP A 71 5.52 13.87 9.14
C ASP A 71 4.27 13.32 8.42
N MET A 72 3.22 14.15 8.32
CA MET A 72 1.95 13.79 7.68
C MET A 72 2.07 13.46 6.19
N VAL A 73 3.04 14.05 5.49
CA VAL A 73 3.26 13.92 4.03
C VAL A 73 4.34 12.89 3.71
N ARG A 74 5.28 12.68 4.62
CA ARG A 74 6.38 11.73 4.49
C ARG A 74 6.19 10.63 5.52
N ASN A 75 5.08 9.91 5.41
CA ASN A 75 4.66 8.93 6.40
C ASN A 75 5.02 7.47 6.01
N CYS A 76 5.82 7.25 4.97
CA CYS A 76 6.31 5.95 4.49
C CYS A 76 5.28 4.99 3.87
N VAL A 77 4.02 4.97 4.31
CA VAL A 77 3.05 3.94 3.89
C VAL A 77 1.73 4.55 3.46
N HIS A 78 1.31 4.16 2.25
CA HIS A 78 -0.02 4.35 1.68
C HIS A 78 -0.87 3.07 1.82
N CYS A 79 -2.15 3.24 2.07
CA CYS A 79 -3.11 2.14 2.03
C CYS A 79 -4.46 2.62 1.54
N SER A 80 -5.18 1.76 0.82
CA SER A 80 -6.52 2.09 0.34
C SER A 80 -7.47 2.38 1.49
N ASP A 81 -8.34 3.36 1.28
CA ASP A 81 -9.35 3.81 2.24
C ASP A 81 -10.66 3.00 2.20
N SER A 82 -10.92 2.30 1.09
CA SER A 82 -12.17 1.60 0.79
C SER A 82 -11.94 0.38 -0.11
N PRO A 83 -12.88 -0.58 -0.16
CA PRO A 83 -12.78 -1.71 -1.08
C PRO A 83 -12.75 -1.29 -2.56
N GLN A 84 -13.46 -0.20 -2.91
CA GLN A 84 -13.47 0.34 -4.26
C GLN A 84 -12.14 0.97 -4.66
N SER A 85 -11.47 1.71 -3.77
CA SER A 85 -10.10 2.19 -4.04
C SER A 85 -9.13 1.03 -4.12
N ALA A 86 -9.20 0.06 -3.19
CA ALA A 86 -8.36 -1.13 -3.25
C ALA A 86 -8.46 -1.86 -4.59
N ALA A 87 -9.67 -2.08 -5.12
CA ALA A 87 -9.83 -2.72 -6.43
C ALA A 87 -9.19 -1.92 -7.58
N ARG A 88 -9.37 -0.59 -7.60
CA ARG A 88 -8.75 0.27 -8.63
C ARG A 88 -7.24 0.23 -8.55
N GLU A 89 -6.69 0.35 -7.34
CA GLU A 89 -5.24 0.39 -7.10
C GLU A 89 -4.59 -0.98 -7.40
N VAL A 90 -5.21 -2.09 -7.01
CA VAL A 90 -4.80 -3.45 -7.42
C VAL A 90 -4.77 -3.54 -8.95
N SER A 91 -5.84 -3.11 -9.62
CA SER A 91 -5.90 -3.18 -11.08
C SER A 91 -4.89 -2.27 -11.77
N PHE A 92 -4.53 -1.13 -11.18
CA PHE A 92 -3.50 -0.25 -11.73
C PHE A 92 -2.11 -0.91 -11.71
N PHE A 93 -1.74 -1.56 -10.60
CA PHE A 93 -0.40 -2.14 -10.42
C PHE A 93 -0.26 -3.59 -10.90
N PHE A 94 -1.36 -4.36 -10.85
CA PHE A 94 -1.37 -5.80 -11.13
C PHE A 94 -2.36 -6.19 -12.23
N GLY A 95 -3.02 -5.21 -12.87
CA GLY A 95 -3.83 -5.43 -14.06
C GLY A 95 -2.97 -5.77 -15.28
N GLU A 96 -3.48 -6.70 -16.09
CA GLU A 96 -2.92 -7.38 -17.26
C GLU A 96 -1.65 -6.79 -17.94
N VAL A 97 -0.54 -7.54 -17.85
CA VAL A 97 0.35 -7.72 -19.00
C VAL A 97 -0.04 -9.07 -19.63
N PRO A 98 -0.61 -9.13 -20.85
CA PRO A 98 -0.91 -10.40 -21.49
C PRO A 98 0.42 -11.03 -21.95
N SER A 99 0.97 -11.92 -21.14
CA SER A 99 1.90 -12.93 -21.63
C SER A 99 1.28 -14.30 -21.35
N SER A 100 0.81 -14.94 -22.41
CA SER A 100 0.24 -16.30 -22.42
C SER A 100 -1.03 -16.55 -21.58
N GLY A 101 -2.18 -16.07 -22.07
CA GLY A 101 -3.38 -16.92 -22.17
C GLY A 101 -4.09 -17.42 -20.90
N GLN A 102 -3.88 -16.84 -19.72
CA GLN A 102 -4.74 -17.08 -18.57
C GLN A 102 -5.29 -15.76 -18.02
N PHE A 103 -6.58 -15.53 -18.25
CA PHE A 103 -7.36 -14.59 -17.45
C PHE A 103 -7.43 -15.14 -16.02
N LEU A 104 -6.62 -14.60 -15.10
CA LEU A 104 -6.92 -14.73 -13.68
C LEU A 104 -8.09 -13.79 -13.39
N SER A 105 -9.31 -14.31 -13.46
CA SER A 105 -10.46 -13.70 -12.80
C SER A 105 -10.11 -13.56 -11.32
N PHE A 106 -9.64 -12.37 -10.91
CA PHE A 106 -9.48 -12.03 -9.51
C PHE A 106 -10.88 -11.80 -8.94
N SER A 107 -11.55 -12.88 -8.52
CA SER A 107 -12.68 -12.79 -7.61
C SER A 107 -12.15 -12.48 -6.22
N VAL A 108 -11.87 -11.21 -5.96
CA VAL A 108 -11.54 -10.72 -4.61
C VAL A 108 -12.82 -10.78 -3.79
N HIS A 109 -12.94 -11.75 -2.89
CA HIS A 109 -13.94 -11.69 -1.83
C HIS A 109 -13.56 -10.53 -0.91
N MET A 110 -14.11 -9.34 -1.16
CA MET A 110 -13.75 -8.06 -0.53
C MET A 110 -13.88 -8.01 1.01
N GLY A 111 -14.31 -9.08 1.67
CA GLY A 111 -14.37 -9.17 3.14
C GLY A 111 -12.99 -9.30 3.81
N ASN A 112 -11.98 -9.87 3.14
CA ASN A 112 -10.75 -10.37 3.83
C ASN A 112 -9.42 -9.80 3.29
N TYR A 113 -9.46 -8.83 2.36
CA TYR A 113 -8.26 -8.34 1.69
C TYR A 113 -8.05 -6.84 1.87
N LYS A 114 -6.77 -6.45 1.92
CA LYS A 114 -6.33 -5.06 1.82
C LYS A 114 -5.27 -4.91 0.75
N PHE A 115 -5.40 -3.86 -0.05
CA PHE A 115 -4.31 -3.37 -0.88
C PHE A 115 -3.44 -2.39 -0.08
N VAL A 116 -2.13 -2.54 -0.21
CA VAL A 116 -1.14 -1.78 0.55
C VAL A 116 -0.01 -1.35 -0.38
N CYS A 117 0.32 -0.06 -0.38
CA CYS A 117 1.48 0.46 -1.08
C CYS A 117 2.50 0.98 -0.05
N CYS A 118 3.64 0.31 0.06
CA CYS A 118 4.74 0.74 0.93
C CYS A 118 5.79 1.46 0.09
N CYS A 119 5.88 2.78 0.23
CA CYS A 119 6.98 3.54 -0.35
C CYS A 119 8.25 3.27 0.47
N TYR A 120 9.26 2.64 -0.14
CA TYR A 120 10.55 2.36 0.50
C TYR A 120 11.45 3.60 0.51
N PRO A 121 12.56 3.56 1.27
CA PRO A 121 12.80 4.24 2.54
C PRO A 121 13.48 5.62 2.37
N ASP A 122 13.38 6.23 1.19
CA ASP A 122 14.03 7.50 0.97
C ASP A 122 13.07 8.61 1.39
N ILE A 123 13.28 9.08 2.63
CA ILE A 123 12.53 10.13 3.31
C ILE A 123 12.38 11.44 2.51
N ARG A 124 13.03 11.56 1.35
CA ARG A 124 12.88 12.68 0.42
C ARG A 124 11.59 12.58 -0.41
N PHE A 125 11.01 11.39 -0.56
CA PHE A 125 9.79 11.19 -1.35
C PHE A 125 8.53 11.38 -0.51
N ARG A 126 7.50 11.93 -1.15
CA ARG A 126 6.20 12.17 -0.53
C ARG A 126 5.36 10.89 -0.63
N CYS A 127 4.61 10.59 0.41
CA CYS A 127 3.62 9.52 0.45
C CYS A 127 2.40 10.09 1.15
N TYR A 128 1.39 10.48 0.37
CA TYR A 128 0.17 11.01 0.93
C TYR A 128 -0.80 9.86 1.19
N CYS A 129 -1.26 9.79 2.43
CA CYS A 129 -2.52 9.16 2.73
C CYS A 129 -3.55 10.27 2.84
N LEU A 130 -4.62 10.18 2.07
CA LEU A 130 -5.88 10.81 2.41
C LEU A 130 -6.80 9.72 2.98
#